data_AF-A0A1F5DC48-F1
#
_entry.id   AF-A0A1F5DC48-F1
#
_cell.length_a   1.000
_cell.length_b   1.000
_cell.length_c   1.000
_cell.angle_alpha   90.00
_cell.angle_beta   90.00
_cell.angle_gamma   90.00
#
_symmetry.space_group_name_H-M   'P 1'
#
loop_
_entity.id
_entity.type
_entity.pdbx_description
1 polymer ?
#
loop_
_entity_poly.entity_id
_entity_poly.type
_entity_poly.pdbx_seq_one_letter_code
_entity_poly.pdbx_strand_id
1 'polypeptide(L)'
;MRRPLVFLFGLVAASTMLVVSVTYALEADYLLAAYVLVFSLGAFMVLFNRFVKEKTPRYPLAFPGERDVYFPRTDIPRPIHDDVRNYPEYFKRVEEKKPEES
;
A
#
# COMPACT_ATOMS: atom_id res chain seq x y z
N MET A 1 -20.83 5.08 -3.58
CA MET A 1 -20.26 6.25 -2.87
C MET A 1 -20.25 6.19 -1.34
N ARG A 2 -20.83 5.19 -0.64
CA ARG A 2 -20.92 5.18 0.84
C ARG A 2 -19.65 4.73 1.59
N ARG A 3 -18.79 3.92 0.96
CA ARG A 3 -17.56 3.37 1.57
C ARG A 3 -16.54 4.42 2.09
N PRO A 4 -16.20 5.50 1.34
CA PRO A 4 -15.25 6.50 1.84
C PRO A 4 -15.81 7.32 3.02
N LEU A 5 -17.12 7.55 3.04
CA LEU A 5 -17.80 8.28 4.11
C LEU A 5 -17.76 7.53 5.45
N VAL A 6 -17.98 6.21 5.42
CA VAL A 6 -17.87 5.34 6.61
C VAL A 6 -16.44 5.29 7.13
N PHE A 7 -15.45 5.22 6.24
CA PHE A 7 -14.05 5.27 6.62
C PHE A 7 -13.67 6.60 7.28
N LEU A 8 -14.05 7.73 6.67
CA LEU A 8 -13.79 9.06 7.22
C LEU A 8 -14.45 9.24 8.59
N PHE A 9 -15.72 8.84 8.72
CA PHE A 9 -16.43 8.90 9.99
C PHE A 9 -15.75 8.05 11.07
N GLY A 10 -15.37 6.81 10.72
CA GLY A 10 -14.64 5.93 11.63
C GLY A 10 -13.28 6.50 12.03
N LEU A 11 -12.55 7.12 11.10
CA LEU A 11 -11.27 7.77 11.36
C LEU A 11 -11.41 8.92 12.35
N VAL A 12 -12.42 9.78 12.16
CA VAL A 12 -12.72 10.90 13.06
C VAL A 12 -13.15 10.40 14.45
N ALA A 13 -13.95 9.34 14.51
CA ALA A 13 -14.32 8.73 15.79
C ALA A 13 -13.12 8.10 16.52
N ALA A 14 -12.22 7.42 15.80
CA ALA A 14 -11.02 6.85 16.40
C ALA A 14 -10.04 7.92 16.88
N SER A 15 -9.85 9.00 16.12
CA SER A 15 -8.95 10.09 16.51
C SER A 15 -9.48 10.88 17.72
N THR A 16 -10.78 11.14 17.80
CA THR A 16 -11.39 11.78 18.98
C THR A 16 -11.24 10.92 20.23
N MET A 17 -11.44 9.61 20.13
CA MET A 17 -11.22 8.69 21.26
C MET A 17 -9.75 8.63 21.71
N LEU A 18 -8.81 8.79 20.79
CA LEU A 18 -7.39 8.91 21.15
C LEU A 18 -7.14 10.18 21.97
N VAL A 19 -7.73 11.32 21.59
CA VAL A 19 -7.62 12.56 22.37
C VAL A 19 -8.22 12.37 23.77
N VAL A 20 -9.37 11.72 23.89
CA VAL A 20 -10.02 11.40 25.16
C VAL A 20 -9.14 10.49 26.05
N SER A 21 -8.43 9.53 25.45
CA SER A 21 -7.46 8.72 26.20
C SER A 21 -6.34 9.57 26.81
N VAL A 22 -5.82 10.55 26.06
CA VAL A 22 -4.77 11.45 26.53
C VAL A 22 -5.28 12.34 27.68
N THR A 23 -6.52 12.84 27.61
CA THR A 23 -7.08 13.65 28.70
C THR A 23 -7.20 12.84 29.99
N TYR A 24 -7.66 11.58 29.93
CA TYR A 24 -7.70 10.71 31.11
C TYR A 24 -6.31 10.40 31.68
N ALA A 25 -5.29 10.26 30.81
CA ALA A 25 -3.92 10.06 31.26
C ALA A 25 -3.37 11.28 32.03
N LEU A 26 -3.78 12.50 31.63
CA LEU A 26 -3.41 13.75 32.30
C LEU A 26 -4.12 13.91 33.65
N GLU A 27 -5.35 13.39 33.78
CA GLU A 27 -6.13 13.37 35.03
C GLU A 27 -5.70 12.25 36.01
N ALA A 28 -4.61 11.53 35.71
CA ALA A 28 -4.05 10.40 36.47
C ALA A 28 -4.93 9.13 36.51
N ASP A 29 -5.94 9.02 35.65
CA ASP A 29 -6.77 7.83 35.48
C ASP A 29 -6.15 6.87 34.44
N TYR A 30 -5.00 6.29 34.80
CA TYR A 30 -4.18 5.49 33.88
C TYR A 30 -4.87 4.22 33.37
N LEU A 31 -5.69 3.54 34.19
CA LEU A 31 -6.40 2.33 33.79
C LEU A 31 -7.44 2.62 32.70
N LEU A 32 -8.22 3.69 32.89
CA LEU A 32 -9.22 4.12 31.92
C LEU A 32 -8.54 4.65 30.65
N ALA A 33 -7.48 5.44 30.80
CA ALA A 33 -6.68 5.93 29.69
C ALA A 33 -6.13 4.79 28.83
N ALA A 34 -5.57 3.74 29.45
CA ALA A 34 -5.04 2.58 28.76
C ALA A 34 -6.14 1.79 28.03
N TYR A 35 -7.29 1.59 28.65
CA TYR A 35 -8.42 0.92 28.03
C TYR A 35 -8.91 1.67 26.77
N VAL A 36 -9.11 2.98 26.88
CA VAL A 36 -9.57 3.83 25.78
C VAL A 36 -8.51 3.91 24.67
N LEU A 37 -7.22 3.95 25.02
CA LEU A 37 -6.10 3.93 24.07
C LEU A 37 -6.12 2.66 23.22
N VAL A 38 -6.18 1.49 23.88
CA VAL A 38 -6.21 0.19 23.19
C VAL A 38 -7.42 0.10 22.28
N PHE A 39 -8.59 0.57 22.75
CA PHE A 39 -9.79 0.62 21.93
C PHE A 39 -9.63 1.51 20.69
N SER A 40 -9.10 2.72 20.85
CA SER A 40 -8.88 3.66 19.73
C SER A 40 -7.91 3.11 18.69
N LEU A 41 -6.81 2.50 19.13
CA LEU A 41 -5.80 1.90 18.26
C LEU A 41 -6.36 0.67 17.54
N GLY A 42 -7.10 -0.18 18.26
CA GLY A 42 -7.78 -1.34 17.68
C GLY A 42 -8.78 -0.92 16.61
N ALA A 43 -9.62 0.07 16.90
CA ALA A 43 -10.57 0.62 15.93
C ALA A 43 -9.87 1.20 14.69
N PHE A 44 -8.78 1.95 14.89
CA PHE A 44 -7.95 2.45 13.79
C PHE A 44 -7.37 1.32 12.94
N MET A 45 -6.81 0.27 13.56
CA MET A 45 -6.25 -0.87 12.83
C MET A 45 -7.31 -1.62 12.01
N VAL A 46 -8.51 -1.82 12.57
CA VAL A 46 -9.62 -2.46 11.85
C VAL A 46 -10.04 -1.62 10.65
N LEU A 47 -10.19 -0.30 10.83
CA LEU A 47 -10.51 0.63 9.74
C LEU A 47 -9.42 0.64 8.67
N PHE A 48 -8.15 0.73 9.08
CA PHE A 48 -7.00 0.74 8.18
C PHE A 48 -6.90 -0.55 7.37
N ASN A 49 -6.99 -1.71 8.03
CA ASN A 49 -6.96 -3.00 7.34
C ASN A 49 -8.12 -3.17 6.36
N ARG A 50 -9.32 -2.73 6.75
CA ARG A 50 -10.54 -2.90 5.94
C ARG A 50 -10.62 -1.96 4.74
N PHE A 51 -10.12 -0.74 4.85
CA PHE A 51 -10.31 0.28 3.81
C PHE A 51 -9.02 0.67 3.06
N VAL A 52 -7.85 0.47 3.66
CA VAL A 52 -6.56 0.87 3.07
C VAL A 52 -5.76 -0.33 2.57
N LYS A 53 -5.69 -1.41 3.35
CA LYS A 53 -4.79 -2.54 3.09
C LYS A 53 -5.18 -3.43 1.91
N GLU A 54 -6.39 -3.29 1.36
CA GLU A 54 -6.82 -3.98 0.13
C GLU A 54 -6.28 -3.35 -1.17
N LYS A 55 -5.57 -2.22 -1.11
CA LYS A 55 -4.91 -1.67 -2.30
C LYS A 55 -3.53 -2.29 -2.45
N THR A 56 -3.46 -3.45 -3.09
CA THR A 56 -2.22 -3.85 -3.75
C THR A 56 -1.79 -2.71 -4.68
N PRO A 57 -0.51 -2.28 -4.68
CA PRO A 57 -0.05 -1.37 -5.70
C PRO A 57 -0.33 -2.03 -7.05
N ARG A 58 -1.16 -1.39 -7.87
CA ARG A 58 -1.55 -1.91 -9.20
C ARG A 58 -0.39 -1.87 -10.21
N TYR A 59 0.81 -1.61 -9.73
CA TYR A 59 2.02 -1.42 -10.51
C TYR A 59 3.15 -2.27 -9.89
N PRO A 60 3.76 -3.19 -10.66
CA PRO A 60 4.93 -3.93 -10.21
C PRO A 60 6.06 -2.96 -9.85
N LEU A 61 6.71 -3.18 -8.71
CA LEU A 61 7.95 -2.49 -8.33
C LEU A 61 9.21 -3.19 -8.92
N ALA A 62 9.01 -4.27 -9.68
CA ALA A 62 10.10 -5.04 -10.29
C ALA A 62 10.66 -4.34 -11.53
N PHE A 63 11.97 -4.50 -11.76
CA PHE A 63 12.63 -3.95 -12.95
C PHE A 63 12.11 -4.59 -14.25
N PRO A 64 12.19 -3.88 -15.39
CA PRO A 64 11.94 -4.45 -16.71
C PRO A 64 12.74 -5.73 -16.95
N GLY A 65 12.06 -6.86 -17.23
CA GLY A 65 12.70 -8.14 -17.57
C GLY A 65 12.73 -9.22 -16.47
N GLU A 66 12.44 -8.89 -15.22
CA GLU A 66 12.31 -9.89 -14.14
C GLU A 66 10.86 -10.40 -13.99
N ARG A 67 10.70 -11.66 -13.59
CA ARG A 67 9.38 -12.20 -13.23
C ARG A 67 8.86 -11.47 -11.99
N ASP A 68 7.69 -10.88 -12.11
CA ASP A 68 7.05 -10.17 -11.02
C ASP A 68 6.77 -11.12 -9.85
N VAL A 69 7.18 -10.72 -8.64
CA VAL A 69 6.98 -11.45 -7.39
C VAL A 69 5.48 -11.70 -7.13
N TYR A 70 4.60 -10.87 -7.69
CA TYR A 70 3.15 -10.99 -7.54
C TYR A 70 2.50 -11.99 -8.51
N PHE A 71 3.18 -12.42 -9.56
CA PHE A 71 2.70 -13.46 -10.49
C PHE A 71 3.67 -14.65 -10.60
N PRO A 72 4.01 -15.31 -9.47
CA PRO A 72 5.00 -16.39 -9.47
C PRO A 72 4.50 -17.67 -10.15
N ARG A 73 3.19 -17.77 -10.43
CA ARG A 73 2.52 -18.99 -10.93
C ARG A 73 1.74 -18.79 -12.24
N THR A 74 1.65 -17.57 -12.75
CA THR A 74 0.86 -17.26 -13.94
C THR A 74 1.74 -16.59 -14.98
N ASP A 75 1.78 -17.16 -16.18
CA ASP A 75 2.58 -16.70 -17.32
C ASP A 75 1.94 -15.49 -18.04
N ILE A 76 1.18 -14.67 -17.31
CA ILE A 76 0.47 -13.52 -17.87
C ILE A 76 1.53 -12.47 -18.21
N PRO A 77 1.74 -12.15 -19.50
CA PRO A 77 2.72 -11.15 -19.86
C PRO A 77 2.24 -9.80 -19.37
N ARG A 78 3.12 -9.08 -18.65
CA ARG A 78 2.96 -7.65 -18.38
C ARG A 78 2.62 -6.91 -19.68
N PRO A 79 1.74 -5.90 -19.68
CA PRO A 79 1.51 -5.07 -20.85
C PRO A 79 2.79 -4.30 -21.25
N ILE A 80 3.59 -4.88 -22.17
CA ILE A 80 4.89 -4.36 -22.62
C ILE A 80 4.79 -2.92 -23.14
N HIS A 81 3.64 -2.55 -23.71
CA HIS A 81 3.43 -1.23 -24.32
C HIS A 81 3.63 -0.07 -23.33
N ASP A 82 3.20 -0.20 -22.07
CA ASP A 82 3.34 0.88 -21.09
C ASP A 82 4.79 1.04 -20.62
N ASP A 83 5.54 -0.05 -20.55
CA ASP A 83 6.95 -0.05 -20.16
C ASP A 83 7.86 0.49 -21.27
N VAL A 84 7.57 0.16 -22.52
CA VAL A 84 8.28 0.71 -23.69
C VAL A 84 8.03 2.21 -23.81
N ARG A 85 6.82 2.69 -23.49
CA ARG A 85 6.49 4.12 -23.51
C ARG A 85 7.22 4.90 -22.41
N ASN A 86 7.27 4.35 -21.19
CA ASN A 86 7.79 5.07 -20.03
C ASN A 86 9.31 4.87 -19.83
N TYR A 87 9.86 3.74 -20.29
CA TYR A 87 11.26 3.34 -20.08
C TYR A 87 11.91 2.80 -21.37
N PRO A 88 11.90 3.55 -22.48
CA PRO A 88 12.37 3.08 -23.79
C PRO A 88 13.86 2.68 -23.78
N GLU A 89 14.66 3.28 -22.90
CA GLU A 89 16.08 3.02 -22.70
C GLU A 89 16.39 1.53 -22.45
N TYR A 90 15.51 0.81 -21.74
CA TYR A 90 15.70 -0.61 -21.39
C TYR A 90 15.35 -1.58 -22.52
N PHE A 91 14.65 -1.11 -23.57
CA PHE A 91 14.18 -1.93 -24.68
C PHE A 91 14.90 -1.64 -26.00
N LYS A 92 15.82 -0.66 -26.01
CA LYS A 92 16.76 -0.46 -27.12
C LYS A 92 17.69 -1.68 -27.13
N ARG A 93 17.53 -2.56 -28.14
CA ARG A 93 18.46 -3.68 -28.35
C ARG A 93 19.87 -3.12 -28.45
N VAL A 94 20.80 -3.66 -27.65
CA VAL A 94 22.20 -3.68 -28.06
C VAL A 94 22.21 -4.47 -29.36
N GLU A 95 22.41 -3.82 -30.49
CA GLU A 95 22.73 -4.50 -31.73
C GLU A 95 24.02 -5.28 -31.47
N GLU A 96 23.89 -6.58 -31.23
CA GLU A 96 25.03 -7.49 -31.23
C GLU A 96 25.72 -7.31 -32.59
N LYS A 97 26.97 -6.84 -32.55
CA LYS A 97 27.85 -6.86 -33.70
C LYS A 97 27.83 -8.28 -34.25
N LYS A 98 27.24 -8.47 -35.44
CA LYS A 98 27.50 -9.65 -36.26
C LYS A 98 29.02 -9.79 -36.33
N PRO A 99 29.62 -10.93 -35.93
CA PRO A 99 31.02 -11.17 -36.26
C PRO A 99 31.12 -11.14 -37.79
N GLU A 100 31.98 -10.27 -38.31
CA GLU A 100 32.39 -10.31 -39.71
C GLU A 100 33.10 -11.64 -39.93
N GLU A 101 32.45 -12.56 -40.64
CA GLU A 101 33.13 -13.70 -41.26
C GLU A 101 33.89 -13.19 -42.49
N SER A 102 35.20 -12.98 -42.35
CA SER A 102 36.20 -13.15 -43.42
C SER A 102 37.62 -13.12 -42.87
#